data_AF-A0A9D4IR39-F1
#
_entry.id   AF-A0A9D4IR39-F1
#
_cell.length_a   1.000
_cell.length_b   1.000
_cell.length_c   1.000
_cell.angle_alpha   90.00
_cell.angle_beta   90.00
_cell.angle_gamma   90.00
#
_symmetry.space_group_name_H-M   'P 1'
#
loop_
_entity.id
_entity.type
_entity.pdbx_description
1 polymer ?
#
loop_
_entity_poly.entity_id
_entity_poly.type
_entity_poly.pdbx_seq_one_letter_code
_entity_poly.pdbx_strand_id
1 'polypeptide(L)'
;MLDVQALETQVKELSIMALLKVPDTERNSKGEKRQRIRPTFRVNGMVVCRQTFLLLYCLSVDKLKALQKHVREKGVVPRVHGNTGRKPAHAISYDDVLRIVRFIQNTSNERGITQPAAPRGIDNFPLVYLSAETTKLALHEEYSTTCTNQQVRALRLTAFKDVWRTCLPHVCIASSRDDVCATCRKCAMALWMQ
;
A
#
# COMPACT_ATOMS: atom_id res chain seq x y z
N MET A 1 -22.83 27.15 -6.66
CA MET A 1 -23.08 25.82 -7.25
C MET A 1 -21.98 24.91 -6.74
N LEU A 2 -22.31 23.83 -5.99
CA LEU A 2 -21.28 22.93 -5.48
C LEU A 2 -20.63 22.20 -6.65
N ASP A 3 -19.30 22.26 -6.74
CA ASP A 3 -18.54 21.47 -7.70
C ASP A 3 -18.49 20.02 -7.23
N VAL A 4 -19.45 19.22 -7.69
CA VAL A 4 -19.58 17.80 -7.33
C VAL A 4 -18.37 16.98 -7.81
N GLN A 5 -17.57 17.50 -8.74
CA GLN A 5 -16.37 16.82 -9.24
C GLN A 5 -15.18 16.94 -8.30
N ALA A 6 -15.13 17.99 -7.47
CA ALA A 6 -14.09 18.22 -6.47
C ALA A 6 -14.31 17.47 -5.14
N LEU A 7 -15.45 16.77 -5.00
CA LEU A 7 -15.80 16.04 -3.78
C LEU A 7 -15.06 14.70 -3.67
N GLU A 8 -14.79 14.29 -2.43
CA GLU A 8 -14.35 12.93 -2.12
C GLU A 8 -15.31 11.90 -2.73
N THR A 9 -14.77 10.76 -3.18
CA THR A 9 -15.53 9.76 -3.96
C THR A 9 -16.79 9.30 -3.23
N GLN A 10 -16.72 9.12 -1.92
CA GLN A 10 -17.86 8.67 -1.10
C GLN A 10 -18.96 9.74 -1.02
N VAL A 11 -18.60 11.01 -0.83
CA VAL A 11 -19.54 12.14 -0.78
C VAL A 11 -20.18 12.34 -2.15
N LYS A 12 -19.37 12.30 -3.22
CA LYS A 12 -19.83 12.36 -4.61
C LYS A 12 -20.86 11.27 -4.91
N GLU A 13 -20.55 10.01 -4.56
CA GLU A 13 -21.48 8.89 -4.76
C GLU A 13 -22.79 9.10 -4.00
N LEU A 14 -22.73 9.57 -2.75
CA LEU A 14 -23.91 9.84 -1.95
C LEU A 14 -24.79 10.94 -2.56
N SER A 15 -24.18 12.04 -3.01
CA SER A 15 -24.90 13.13 -3.69
C SER A 15 -25.56 12.63 -4.98
N ILE A 16 -24.87 11.80 -5.76
CA ILE A 16 -25.43 11.21 -6.98
C ILE A 16 -26.59 10.28 -6.65
N MET A 17 -26.47 9.44 -5.62
CA MET A 17 -27.55 8.55 -5.17
C MET A 17 -28.82 9.31 -4.79
N ALA A 18 -28.68 10.46 -4.12
CA ALA A 18 -29.81 11.32 -3.77
C ALA A 18 -30.55 11.87 -5.02
N LEU A 19 -29.87 12.00 -6.15
CA LEU A 19 -30.45 12.44 -7.43
C LEU A 19 -31.09 11.30 -8.22
N LEU A 20 -30.81 10.04 -7.87
CA LEU A 20 -31.38 8.89 -8.55
C LEU A 20 -32.81 8.64 -8.08
N LYS A 21 -33.78 8.80 -8.99
CA LYS A 21 -35.11 8.22 -8.80
C LYS A 21 -35.01 6.72 -9.04
N VAL A 22 -35.23 5.92 -8.00
CA VAL A 22 -35.38 4.47 -8.15
C VAL A 22 -36.86 4.18 -8.38
N PRO A 23 -37.26 3.68 -9.56
CA PRO A 23 -38.62 3.22 -9.75
C PRO A 23 -38.86 1.95 -8.92
N ASP A 24 -40.01 1.89 -8.27
CA ASP A 24 -40.54 0.66 -7.69
C ASP A 24 -40.60 -0.40 -8.78
N THR A 25 -39.76 -1.42 -8.66
CA THR A 25 -39.89 -2.59 -9.52
C THR A 25 -41.03 -3.43 -8.98
N GLU A 26 -42.23 -3.20 -9.49
CA GLU A 26 -43.23 -4.26 -9.54
C GLU A 26 -42.56 -5.50 -10.16
N ARG A 27 -42.69 -6.65 -9.48
CA ARG A 27 -42.15 -7.91 -9.99
C ARG A 27 -42.87 -8.22 -11.29
N ASN A 28 -42.15 -8.19 -12.42
CA ASN A 28 -42.74 -8.55 -13.71
C ASN A 28 -43.51 -9.87 -13.61
N SER A 29 -44.80 -9.83 -13.91
CA SER A 29 -45.64 -10.99 -14.17
C SER A 29 -44.97 -11.85 -15.25
N LYS A 30 -44.88 -13.17 -15.07
CA LYS A 30 -44.39 -14.06 -16.14
C LYS A 30 -45.33 -13.92 -17.35
N GLY A 31 -44.81 -13.44 -18.48
CA GLY A 31 -45.53 -13.43 -19.78
C GLY A 31 -45.72 -12.05 -20.44
N GLU A 32 -45.40 -10.95 -19.76
CA GLU A 32 -45.58 -9.60 -20.35
C GLU A 32 -44.38 -9.15 -21.21
N LYS A 33 -44.67 -8.49 -22.33
CA LYS A 33 -43.65 -7.88 -23.19
C LYS A 33 -42.87 -6.84 -22.39
N ARG A 34 -41.56 -7.06 -22.21
CA ARG A 34 -40.67 -6.14 -21.50
C ARG A 34 -40.66 -4.77 -22.16
N GLN A 35 -41.36 -3.80 -21.58
CA GLN A 35 -41.26 -2.41 -22.02
C GLN A 35 -39.93 -1.83 -21.55
N ARG A 36 -39.15 -1.26 -22.48
CA ARG A 36 -37.88 -0.60 -22.14
C ARG A 36 -38.17 0.78 -21.54
N ILE A 37 -38.26 0.83 -20.21
CA ILE A 37 -38.34 2.10 -19.48
C ILE A 37 -37.02 2.84 -19.70
N ARG A 38 -37.10 4.06 -20.27
CA ARG A 38 -35.94 4.97 -20.38
C ARG A 38 -35.90 5.81 -19.11
N PRO A 39 -34.90 5.63 -18.22
CA PRO A 39 -34.81 6.44 -17.02
C PRO A 39 -34.57 7.90 -17.40
N THR A 40 -35.44 8.79 -16.92
CA THR A 40 -35.26 10.24 -17.00
C THR A 40 -34.50 10.70 -15.75
N PHE A 41 -33.38 11.39 -15.96
CA PHE A 41 -32.59 11.94 -14.86
C PHE A 41 -32.99 13.40 -14.65
N ARG A 42 -32.95 13.87 -13.41
CA ARG A 42 -33.16 15.28 -13.09
C ARG A 42 -31.90 15.87 -12.47
N VAL A 43 -31.42 16.96 -13.03
CA VAL A 43 -30.30 17.74 -12.50
C VAL A 43 -30.79 19.17 -12.36
N ASN A 44 -30.80 19.70 -11.13
CA ASN A 44 -31.27 21.06 -10.82
C ASN A 44 -32.66 21.37 -11.43
N GLY A 45 -33.59 20.41 -11.35
CA GLY A 45 -34.95 20.55 -11.90
C GLY A 45 -35.08 20.28 -13.40
N MET A 46 -33.98 20.25 -14.16
CA MET A 46 -33.99 19.96 -15.60
C MET A 46 -33.95 18.47 -15.88
N VAL A 47 -34.77 18.01 -16.84
CA VAL A 47 -34.73 16.62 -17.30
C VAL A 47 -33.58 16.46 -18.30
N VAL A 48 -32.66 15.54 -18.00
CA VAL A 48 -31.50 15.26 -18.85
C VAL A 48 -31.49 13.80 -19.31
N CYS A 49 -30.92 13.56 -20.49
CA CYS A 49 -30.72 12.21 -20.98
C CYS A 49 -29.60 11.52 -20.19
N ARG A 50 -29.55 10.19 -20.31
CA ARG A 50 -28.51 9.37 -19.65
C ARG A 50 -27.10 9.81 -20.01
N GLN A 51 -26.83 10.12 -21.27
CA GLN A 51 -25.49 10.49 -21.73
C GLN A 51 -25.02 11.79 -21.09
N THR A 52 -25.90 12.80 -21.05
CA THR A 52 -25.64 14.07 -20.38
C THR A 52 -25.42 13.87 -18.88
N PHE A 53 -26.22 13.03 -18.23
CA PHE A 53 -26.04 12.72 -16.80
C PHE A 53 -24.67 12.09 -16.51
N LEU A 54 -24.26 11.11 -17.32
CA LEU A 54 -22.94 10.47 -17.19
C LEU A 54 -21.81 11.47 -17.36
N LEU A 55 -21.93 12.40 -18.32
CA LEU A 55 -20.94 13.44 -18.58
C LEU A 55 -20.82 14.42 -17.41
N LEU A 56 -21.95 14.94 -16.91
CA LEU A 56 -21.97 15.92 -15.82
C LEU A 56 -21.31 15.39 -14.53
N TYR A 57 -21.57 14.13 -14.19
CA TYR A 57 -21.05 13.50 -12.97
C TYR A 57 -19.78 12.67 -13.19
N CYS A 58 -19.22 12.65 -14.41
CA CYS A 58 -18.08 11.84 -14.81
C CYS A 58 -18.22 10.36 -14.38
N LEU A 59 -19.33 9.74 -14.77
CA LEU A 59 -19.66 8.36 -14.43
C LEU A 59 -19.49 7.44 -15.63
N SER A 60 -19.00 6.23 -15.39
CA SER A 60 -19.17 5.14 -16.35
C SER A 60 -20.60 4.59 -16.30
N VAL A 61 -21.00 3.96 -17.40
CA VAL A 61 -22.26 3.22 -17.52
C VAL A 61 -22.45 2.24 -16.36
N ASP A 62 -21.42 1.48 -16.04
CA ASP A 62 -21.48 0.41 -15.04
C ASP A 62 -21.49 0.98 -13.62
N LYS A 63 -20.79 2.10 -13.40
CA LYS A 63 -20.87 2.82 -12.13
C LYS A 63 -22.29 3.29 -11.85
N LEU A 64 -22.96 3.87 -12.85
CA LEU A 64 -24.37 4.29 -12.72
C LEU A 64 -25.28 3.10 -12.38
N LYS A 65 -25.15 1.96 -13.08
CA LYS A 65 -25.92 0.75 -12.79
C LYS A 65 -25.68 0.25 -11.36
N ALA A 66 -24.43 0.24 -10.91
CA ALA A 66 -24.07 -0.19 -9.56
C ALA A 66 -24.67 0.74 -8.49
N LEU A 67 -24.69 2.06 -8.72
CA LEU A 67 -25.34 3.02 -7.85
C LEU A 67 -26.85 2.83 -7.81
N GLN A 68 -27.51 2.66 -8.97
CA GLN A 68 -28.95 2.37 -9.03
C GLN A 68 -29.32 1.07 -8.30
N LYS A 69 -28.50 0.02 -8.44
CA LYS A 69 -28.67 -1.23 -7.71
C LYS A 69 -28.54 -1.01 -6.21
N HIS A 70 -27.51 -0.29 -5.77
CA HIS A 70 -27.28 0.00 -4.35
C HIS A 70 -28.43 0.79 -3.74
N VAL A 71 -28.93 1.85 -4.41
CA VAL A 71 -30.07 2.62 -3.90
C VAL A 71 -31.33 1.75 -3.81
N ARG A 72 -31.54 0.83 -4.76
CA ARG A 72 -32.67 -0.11 -4.71
C ARG A 72 -32.57 -1.09 -3.53
N GLU A 73 -31.38 -1.60 -3.24
CA GLU A 73 -31.17 -2.65 -2.22
C GLU A 73 -30.99 -2.10 -0.81
N LYS A 74 -30.34 -0.92 -0.69
CA LYS A 74 -29.85 -0.38 0.59
C LYS A 74 -30.26 1.09 0.83
N GLY A 75 -30.91 1.73 -0.13
CA GLY A 75 -31.26 3.14 -0.06
C GLY A 75 -30.07 4.08 -0.28
N VAL A 76 -30.27 5.36 0.05
CA VAL A 76 -29.25 6.42 -0.09
C VAL A 76 -28.34 6.40 1.14
N VAL A 77 -27.48 5.40 1.20
CA VAL A 77 -26.46 5.24 2.26
C VAL A 77 -25.07 5.14 1.66
N PRO A 78 -24.01 5.60 2.35
CA PRO A 78 -22.66 5.51 1.85
C PRO A 78 -22.26 4.07 1.53
N ARG A 79 -21.62 3.85 0.38
CA ARG A 79 -21.10 2.54 -0.01
C ARG A 79 -19.81 2.25 0.74
N VAL A 80 -19.83 1.16 1.51
CA VAL A 80 -18.63 0.60 2.15
C VAL A 80 -18.02 -0.41 1.20
N HIS A 81 -16.70 -0.31 0.97
CA HIS A 81 -15.98 -1.29 0.16
C HIS A 81 -15.96 -2.64 0.90
N GLY A 82 -16.06 -3.77 0.19
CA GLY A 82 -16.10 -5.09 0.83
C GLY A 82 -14.83 -5.45 1.63
N ASN A 83 -13.73 -4.75 1.35
CA ASN A 83 -12.46 -4.88 2.06
C ASN A 83 -12.25 -3.83 3.15
N THR A 84 -13.20 -2.90 3.36
CA THR A 84 -13.09 -1.92 4.45
C THR A 84 -13.01 -2.67 5.78
N GLY A 85 -12.01 -2.35 6.59
CA GLY A 85 -11.77 -3.01 7.89
C GLY A 85 -11.18 -4.42 7.80
N ARG A 86 -10.99 -5.00 6.60
CA ARG A 86 -10.36 -6.32 6.42
C ARG A 86 -8.87 -6.16 6.17
N LYS A 87 -8.05 -6.76 7.04
CA LYS A 87 -6.60 -6.86 6.82
C LYS A 87 -6.33 -7.81 5.64
N PRO A 88 -5.48 -7.44 4.66
CA PRO A 88 -5.08 -8.34 3.59
C PRO A 88 -4.49 -9.64 4.15
N ALA A 89 -4.79 -10.79 3.54
CA ALA A 89 -4.31 -12.10 3.99
C ALA A 89 -2.77 -12.17 4.07
N HIS A 90 -2.07 -11.43 3.21
CA HIS A 90 -0.61 -11.38 3.16
C HIS A 90 -0.02 -10.09 3.72
N ALA A 91 -0.78 -9.36 4.54
CA ALA A 91 -0.27 -8.17 5.19
C ALA A 91 0.98 -8.51 6.03
N ILE A 92 1.93 -7.59 6.02
CA ILE A 92 3.14 -7.68 6.83
C ILE A 92 2.71 -7.49 8.29
N SER A 93 3.14 -8.40 9.16
CA SER A 93 2.91 -8.29 10.61
C SER A 93 4.07 -7.57 11.29
N TYR A 94 3.84 -7.12 12.52
CA TYR A 94 4.90 -6.55 13.35
C TYR A 94 6.06 -7.55 13.55
N ASP A 95 5.75 -8.83 13.76
CA ASP A 95 6.77 -9.86 13.96
C ASP A 95 7.64 -10.09 12.72
N ASP A 96 7.07 -9.96 11.51
CA ASP A 96 7.88 -10.04 10.29
C ASP A 96 8.87 -8.87 10.21
N VAL A 97 8.42 -7.66 10.55
CA VAL A 97 9.27 -6.46 10.59
C VAL A 97 10.37 -6.63 11.63
N LEU A 98 10.00 -7.03 12.85
CA LEU A 98 10.93 -7.21 13.96
C LEU A 98 12.00 -8.25 13.64
N ARG A 99 11.64 -9.35 12.96
CA ARG A 99 12.58 -10.38 12.55
C ARG A 99 13.63 -9.86 11.58
N ILE A 100 13.20 -9.08 10.58
CA ILE A 100 14.11 -8.45 9.62
C ILE A 100 15.02 -7.44 10.31
N VAL A 101 14.47 -6.60 11.19
CA VAL A 101 15.24 -5.62 11.95
C VAL A 101 16.31 -6.32 12.78
N ARG A 102 15.95 -7.36 13.55
CA ARG A 102 16.89 -8.14 14.36
C ARG A 102 17.96 -8.82 13.51
N PHE A 103 17.56 -9.42 12.39
CA PHE A 103 18.50 -10.05 11.47
C PHE A 103 19.56 -9.04 10.99
N ILE A 104 19.13 -7.89 10.46
CA ILE A 104 20.05 -6.87 9.93
C ILE A 104 20.91 -6.28 11.05
N GLN A 105 20.34 -6.03 12.24
CA GLN A 105 21.10 -5.53 13.40
C GLN A 105 22.18 -6.51 13.84
N ASN A 106 21.86 -7.81 13.91
CA ASN A 106 22.85 -8.83 14.26
C ASN A 106 23.96 -8.89 13.20
N THR A 107 23.58 -8.90 11.92
CA THR A 107 24.56 -8.85 10.82
C THR A 107 25.42 -7.59 10.86
N SER A 108 24.85 -6.42 11.18
CA SER A 108 25.60 -5.17 11.29
C SER A 108 26.53 -5.14 12.49
N ASN A 109 26.15 -5.77 13.60
CA ASN A 109 27.01 -5.88 14.78
C ASN A 109 28.17 -6.86 14.52
N GLU A 110 27.92 -7.95 13.80
CA GLU A 110 28.90 -8.99 13.51
C GLU A 110 29.83 -8.68 12.35
N ARG A 111 29.36 -7.93 11.34
CA ARG A 111 30.08 -7.72 10.07
C ARG A 111 30.21 -6.26 9.67
N GLY A 112 29.56 -5.35 10.40
CA GLY A 112 29.53 -3.94 10.09
C GLY A 112 30.69 -3.17 10.70
N ILE A 113 31.19 -2.19 9.94
CA ILE A 113 32.20 -1.25 10.41
C ILE A 113 31.51 0.10 10.61
N THR A 114 31.54 0.61 11.83
CA THR A 114 31.03 1.96 12.16
C THR A 114 31.95 3.01 11.57
N GLN A 115 31.39 4.05 10.96
CA GLN A 115 32.18 5.20 10.52
C GLN A 115 32.93 5.82 11.72
N PRO A 116 34.27 5.94 11.67
CA PRO A 116 35.08 6.35 12.83
C PRO A 116 34.82 7.79 13.28
N ALA A 117 34.37 8.66 12.37
CA ALA A 117 33.82 9.97 12.71
C ALA A 117 32.31 9.83 12.98
N ALA A 118 31.96 9.75 14.27
CA ALA A 118 30.59 9.72 14.79
C ALA A 118 29.77 10.95 14.33
N PRO A 119 28.43 10.94 14.44
CA PRO A 119 27.52 11.45 13.42
C PRO A 119 27.76 12.91 12.99
N ARG A 120 27.65 13.17 11.68
CA ARG A 120 27.76 14.52 11.13
C ARG A 120 26.47 15.29 11.43
N GLY A 121 26.42 15.98 12.58
CA GLY A 121 25.33 16.90 12.90
C GLY A 121 23.98 16.21 13.15
N ILE A 122 23.08 16.21 12.15
CA ILE A 122 21.65 15.82 12.26
C ILE A 122 21.44 14.29 12.39
N ASP A 123 22.48 13.50 12.16
CA ASP A 123 22.37 12.04 12.19
C ASP A 123 22.23 11.52 13.64
N ASN A 124 21.11 10.85 13.95
CA ASN A 124 20.86 10.29 15.28
C ASN A 124 21.76 9.08 15.62
N PHE A 125 22.32 8.41 14.60
CA PHE A 125 23.11 7.20 14.76
C PHE A 125 24.34 7.23 13.83
N PRO A 126 25.49 6.71 14.28
CA PRO A 126 26.65 6.54 13.40
C PRO A 126 26.30 5.57 12.26
N LEU A 127 26.78 5.89 11.07
CA LEU A 127 26.58 5.06 9.88
C LEU A 127 27.40 3.76 10.03
N VAL A 128 26.73 2.62 9.84
CA VAL A 128 27.34 1.28 9.88
C VAL A 128 27.41 0.76 8.45
N TYR A 129 28.61 0.39 8.03
CA TYR A 129 28.88 -0.11 6.68
C TYR A 129 29.12 -1.62 6.70
N LEU A 130 28.29 -2.37 5.99
CA LEU A 130 28.56 -3.74 5.60
C LEU A 130 29.50 -3.76 4.38
N SER A 131 30.28 -4.82 4.23
CA SER A 131 31.26 -4.97 3.12
C SER A 131 30.63 -4.74 1.74
N ALA A 132 31.39 -4.10 0.85
CA ALA A 132 31.00 -3.86 -0.55
C ALA A 132 30.82 -5.16 -1.36
N GLU A 133 31.42 -6.26 -0.92
CA GLU A 133 31.24 -7.59 -1.52
C GLU A 133 29.87 -8.20 -1.22
N THR A 134 29.21 -7.70 -0.16
CA THR A 134 27.87 -8.16 0.23
C THR A 134 26.81 -7.35 -0.48
N THR A 135 25.74 -8.01 -0.94
CA THR A 135 24.58 -7.33 -1.55
C THR A 135 23.33 -7.49 -0.67
N LYS A 136 22.37 -6.58 -0.81
CA LYS A 136 21.05 -6.73 -0.13
C LYS A 136 20.32 -8.01 -0.56
N LEU A 137 20.65 -8.54 -1.75
CA LEU A 137 20.12 -9.82 -2.22
C LEU A 137 20.76 -10.99 -1.46
N ALA A 138 22.09 -11.04 -1.36
CA ALA A 138 22.79 -12.09 -0.63
C ALA A 138 22.35 -12.16 0.85
N LEU A 139 22.20 -11.00 1.50
CA LEU A 139 21.67 -10.95 2.88
C LEU A 139 20.22 -11.39 2.98
N HIS A 140 19.40 -11.12 1.95
CA HIS A 140 18.02 -11.59 1.90
C HIS A 140 17.95 -13.12 1.71
N GLU A 141 18.88 -13.72 0.97
CA GLU A 141 19.00 -15.18 0.82
C GLU A 141 19.41 -15.83 2.15
N GLU A 142 20.37 -15.26 2.87
CA GLU A 142 20.75 -15.69 4.22
C GLU A 142 19.55 -15.56 5.19
N TYR A 143 18.86 -14.41 5.18
CA TYR A 143 17.62 -14.20 5.95
C TYR A 143 16.55 -15.25 5.61
N SER A 144 16.33 -15.53 4.33
CA SER A 144 15.33 -16.50 3.88
C SER A 144 15.68 -17.92 4.36
N THR A 145 16.98 -18.25 4.37
CA THR A 145 17.49 -19.53 4.89
C THR A 145 17.26 -19.63 6.40
N THR A 146 17.58 -18.58 7.17
CA THR A 146 17.33 -18.57 8.62
C THR A 146 15.83 -18.70 8.95
N CYS A 147 14.96 -18.05 8.18
CA CYS A 147 13.50 -18.18 8.34
C CYS A 147 13.02 -19.60 8.04
N THR A 148 13.55 -20.23 6.99
CA THR A 148 13.21 -21.61 6.64
C THR A 148 13.61 -22.57 7.76
N ASN A 149 14.81 -22.40 8.33
CA ASN A 149 15.29 -23.21 9.45
C ASN A 149 14.44 -23.03 10.72
N GLN A 150 13.94 -21.82 10.95
CA GLN A 150 13.03 -21.51 12.07
C GLN A 150 11.56 -21.86 11.78
N GLN A 151 11.26 -22.41 10.59
CA GLN A 151 9.90 -22.70 10.12
C GLN A 151 8.96 -21.49 10.18
N VAL A 152 9.48 -20.29 9.92
CA VAL A 152 8.72 -19.04 9.87
C VAL A 152 8.64 -18.49 8.45
N ARG A 153 7.62 -17.67 8.20
CA ARG A 153 7.45 -17.01 6.91
C ARG A 153 8.60 -16.04 6.63
N ALA A 154 9.29 -16.22 5.51
CA ALA A 154 10.21 -15.22 4.96
C ALA A 154 9.44 -14.18 4.13
N LEU A 155 9.71 -12.89 4.35
CA LEU A 155 9.23 -11.83 3.46
C LEU A 155 10.03 -11.81 2.15
N ARG A 156 9.38 -11.34 1.08
CA ARG A 156 10.04 -11.15 -0.23
C ARG A 156 11.09 -10.04 -0.16
N LEU A 157 12.03 -10.08 -1.11
CA LEU A 157 13.14 -9.13 -1.22
C LEU A 157 12.72 -7.66 -1.19
N THR A 158 11.62 -7.32 -1.86
CA THR A 158 11.10 -5.94 -1.90
C THR A 158 10.68 -5.45 -0.51
N ALA A 159 9.86 -6.24 0.19
CA ALA A 159 9.46 -5.94 1.56
C ALA A 159 10.65 -5.90 2.52
N PHE A 160 11.62 -6.81 2.36
CA PHE A 160 12.87 -6.79 3.13
C PHE A 160 13.64 -5.48 2.94
N LYS A 161 13.82 -5.03 1.68
CA LYS A 161 14.48 -3.75 1.37
C LYS A 161 13.70 -2.55 1.90
N ASP A 162 12.37 -2.58 1.86
CA ASP A 162 11.52 -1.51 2.36
C ASP A 162 11.59 -1.40 3.89
N VAL A 163 11.54 -2.53 4.61
CA VAL A 163 11.73 -2.57 6.06
C VAL A 163 13.11 -2.05 6.43
N TRP A 164 14.16 -2.51 5.75
CA TRP A 164 15.51 -2.00 5.98
C TRP A 164 15.57 -0.48 5.81
N ARG A 165 15.13 0.04 4.66
CA ARG A 165 15.16 1.49 4.37
C ARG A 165 14.43 2.32 5.43
N THR A 166 13.32 1.80 5.94
CA THR A 166 12.45 2.53 6.88
C THR A 166 12.97 2.45 8.32
N CYS A 167 13.40 1.26 8.77
CA CYS A 167 13.73 1.01 10.18
C CYS A 167 15.23 1.12 10.48
N LEU A 168 16.10 0.90 9.49
CA LEU A 168 17.55 0.85 9.65
C LEU A 168 18.27 1.68 8.56
N PRO A 169 17.94 2.97 8.38
CA PRO A 169 18.57 3.81 7.35
C PRO A 169 20.06 4.04 7.60
N HIS A 170 20.52 3.84 8.84
CA HIS A 170 21.93 3.98 9.25
C HIS A 170 22.77 2.73 9.00
N VAL A 171 22.19 1.64 8.48
CA VAL A 171 22.95 0.45 8.05
C VAL A 171 23.00 0.45 6.53
N CYS A 172 24.19 0.64 5.97
CA CYS A 172 24.43 0.72 4.53
C CYS A 172 25.37 -0.39 4.07
N ILE A 173 25.31 -0.69 2.77
CA ILE A 173 26.36 -1.47 2.10
C ILE A 173 27.37 -0.46 1.59
N ALA A 174 28.65 -0.68 1.88
CA ALA A 174 29.73 0.18 1.40
C ALA A 174 29.74 0.23 -0.12
N SER A 175 29.89 1.43 -0.69
CA SER A 175 30.29 1.58 -2.09
C SER A 175 31.81 1.54 -2.21
N SER A 176 32.34 1.48 -3.43
CA SER A 176 33.80 1.58 -3.67
C SER A 176 34.43 2.87 -3.12
N ARG A 177 33.63 3.92 -2.91
CA ARG A 177 34.08 5.19 -2.31
C ARG A 177 34.00 5.20 -0.79
N ASP A 178 33.19 4.31 -0.22
CA ASP A 178 33.05 4.12 1.23
C ASP A 178 33.88 2.92 1.73
N ASP A 179 34.55 2.21 0.82
CA ASP A 179 35.32 1.02 1.16
C ASP A 179 36.55 1.41 1.98
N VAL A 180 36.67 0.78 3.14
CA VAL A 180 37.80 0.96 4.03
C VAL A 180 39.00 0.26 3.39
N CYS A 181 40.16 0.92 3.35
CA CYS A 181 41.35 0.33 2.75
C CYS A 181 41.72 -1.00 3.45
N ALA A 182 42.48 -1.86 2.78
CA ALA A 182 42.83 -3.19 3.29
C ALA A 182 43.46 -3.16 4.70
N THR A 183 44.16 -2.07 5.04
CA THR A 183 44.71 -1.83 6.38
C THR A 183 43.61 -1.62 7.42
N CYS A 184 42.64 -0.76 7.15
CA CYS A 184 41.53 -0.51 8.06
C CYS A 184 40.64 -1.75 8.26
N ARG A 185 40.46 -2.58 7.22
CA ARG A 185 39.78 -3.88 7.36
C ARG A 185 40.50 -4.81 8.34
N LYS A 186 41.82 -4.92 8.26
CA LYS A 186 42.62 -5.74 9.18
C LYS A 186 42.55 -5.23 10.62
N CYS A 187 42.59 -3.91 10.81
CA CYS A 187 42.45 -3.30 12.14
C CYS A 187 41.08 -3.59 12.78
N ALA A 188 39.99 -3.57 11.99
CA ALA A 188 38.66 -3.92 12.49
C ALA A 188 38.58 -5.37 12.96
N MET A 189 39.12 -6.33 12.19
CA MET A 189 39.14 -7.74 12.57
C MET A 189 39.95 -8.01 13.85
N ALA A 190 41.03 -7.26 14.08
CA ALA A 190 41.86 -7.39 15.28
C ALA A 190 41.16 -6.90 16.56
N LEU A 191 40.25 -5.92 16.45
CA LEU A 191 39.46 -5.40 17.58
C LEU A 191 38.31 -6.32 18.00
N TRP A 192 37.94 -7.30 17.18
CA TRP A 192 36.86 -8.24 17.48
C TRP A 192 37.33 -9.54 18.14
N MET A 193 38.65 -9.72 18.31
CA MET A 193 39.26 -10.90 18.93
C MET A 193 39.76 -10.64 20.37
N GLN A 194 39.31 -9.55 21.01
CA GLN A 194 39.56 -9.22 22.43
C GLN A 194 38.24 -9.30 23.20
#